data_AF-A0A2Z3V647-F1
#
_entry.id   AF-A0A2Z3V647-F1
#
_cell.length_a   1.000
_cell.length_b   1.000
_cell.length_c   1.000
_cell.angle_alpha   90.00
_cell.angle_beta   90.00
_cell.angle_gamma   90.00
#
_symmetry.space_group_name_H-M   'P 1'
#
loop_
_entity.id
_entity.type
_entity.pdbx_description
1 polymer ?
#
loop_
_entity_poly.entity_id
_entity_poly.type
_entity_poly.pdbx_seq_one_letter_code
_entity_poly.pdbx_strand_id
1 'polypeptide(L)' 'MVFLKVVGGDVLLNREMVKDEQVQSFDAKIDVVLADSTAVRVQVNGAVRPPGESGERQEFTVSRDG' A
#
# COMPACT_ATOMS: atom_id res chain seq x y z
N MET A 1 -4.70 -0.11 -9.68
CA MET A 1 -5.67 -0.16 -8.57
C MET A 1 -4.94 -0.54 -7.29
N VAL A 2 -5.16 0.20 -6.21
CA VAL A 2 -4.53 -0.03 -4.89
C VAL A 2 -5.63 -0.27 -3.86
N PHE A 3 -5.46 -1.31 -3.05
CA PHE A 3 -6.34 -1.61 -1.92
C PHE A 3 -5.58 -1.44 -0.62
N LEU A 4 -6.16 -0.63 0.28
CA LEU A 4 -5.67 -0.49 1.65
C LEU A 4 -6.70 -1.09 2.61
N LYS A 5 -6.30 -2.11 3.36
CA LYS A 5 -7.14 -2.79 4.34
C LYS A 5 -6.53 -2.64 5.72
N VAL A 6 -7.34 -2.38 6.74
CA VAL A 6 -6.89 -2.25 8.13
C VAL A 6 -7.50 -3.37 8.95
N VAL A 7 -6.75 -3.93 9.90
CA VAL A 7 -7.27 -5.01 10.74
C VAL A 7 -8.37 -4.47 11.64
N GLY A 8 -9.62 -4.84 11.34
CA GLY A 8 -10.82 -4.43 12.07
C GLY A 8 -11.84 -3.61 11.27
N GLY A 9 -11.59 -3.25 10.00
CA GLY A 9 -12.51 -2.44 9.20
C GLY A 9 -12.42 -2.66 7.69
N ASP A 10 -13.48 -2.24 7.00
CA ASP A 10 -13.64 -2.22 5.54
C ASP A 10 -12.46 -1.58 4.80
N VAL A 11 -12.37 -1.87 3.50
CA VAL A 11 -11.37 -1.30 2.58
C VAL A 11 -11.43 0.23 2.63
N LEU A 12 -10.36 0.87 3.13
CA LEU A 12 -10.30 2.33 3.25
C LEU A 12 -10.15 3.03 1.90
N LEU A 13 -9.58 2.33 0.91
CA LEU A 13 -9.31 2.89 -0.40
C LEU A 13 -9.42 1.81 -1.48
N ASN A 14 -10.33 1.98 -2.43
CA ASN A 14 -10.44 1.19 -3.66
C ASN A 14 -10.53 2.15 -4.85
N ARG A 15 -9.37 2.52 -5.42
CA ARG A 15 -9.32 3.34 -6.63
C ARG A 15 -8.09 3.05 -7.47
N GLU A 16 -8.14 3.47 -8.74
CA GLU A 16 -6.94 3.62 -9.54
C GLU A 16 -6.12 4.78 -9.01
N MET A 17 -4.82 4.54 -8.83
CA MET A 17 -3.86 5.57 -8.48
C MET A 17 -3.08 5.93 -9.74
N VAL A 18 -2.87 7.22 -9.96
CA VAL A 18 -2.02 7.70 -11.05
C VAL A 18 -0.57 7.85 -10.58
N LYS A 19 0.35 7.92 -11.53
CA LYS A 19 1.78 8.13 -11.25
C LYS A 19 1.97 9.39 -10.40
N ASP A 20 2.80 9.28 -9.37
CA ASP A 20 3.14 10.33 -8.39
C ASP A 20 2.02 10.72 -7.40
N GLU A 21 0.86 10.06 -7.43
CA GLU A 21 -0.22 10.28 -6.45
C GLU A 21 0.17 9.78 -5.05
N GLN A 22 -0.11 10.58 -4.01
CA GLN A 22 0.21 10.26 -2.62
C GLN A 22 -1.06 10.13 -1.78
N VAL A 23 -1.10 9.09 -0.95
CA VAL A 23 -2.15 8.86 0.05
C VAL A 23 -1.50 8.48 1.37
N GLN A 24 -2.04 9.02 2.47
CA GLN A 24 -1.58 8.73 3.83
C GLN A 24 -2.73 8.14 4.64
N SER A 25 -2.42 7.14 5.48
CA SER A 25 -3.36 6.49 6.40
C SER A 25 -2.63 6.19 7.71
N PHE A 26 -3.36 6.22 8.83
CA PHE A 26 -2.81 6.10 10.18
C PHE A 26 -3.60 5.06 10.98
N ASP A 27 -3.10 3.84 11.02
CA ASP A 27 -3.68 2.74 11.80
C ASP A 27 -2.59 1.85 12.41
N ALA A 28 -2.96 1.06 13.44
CA ALA A 28 -2.02 0.19 14.15
C ALA A 28 -1.50 -0.97 13.26
N LYS A 29 -2.30 -1.40 12.28
CA LYS A 29 -1.94 -2.45 11.33
C LYS A 29 -2.68 -2.28 10.00
N ILE A 30 -1.92 -2.28 8.91
CA ILE A 30 -2.41 -2.05 7.55
C ILE A 30 -1.94 -3.20 6.64
N ASP A 31 -2.87 -3.88 5.98
CA ASP A 31 -2.61 -4.80 4.86
C ASP A 31 -2.71 -4.01 3.54
N VAL A 32 -1.66 -4.07 2.73
CA VAL A 32 -1.55 -3.37 1.45
C VAL A 32 -1.53 -4.38 0.32
N VAL A 33 -2.40 -4.18 -0.68
CA VAL A 33 -2.42 -4.98 -1.91
C VAL A 33 -2.32 -4.05 -3.11
N LEU A 34 -1.27 -4.23 -3.91
CA LEU A 34 -1.00 -3.49 -5.13
C LEU A 34 -1.23 -4.42 -6.32
N ALA A 35 -2.13 -4.04 -7.23
CA ALA A 35 -2.35 -4.81 -8.46
C ALA A 35 -1.21 -4.63 -9.48
N ASP A 36 -0.60 -3.44 -9.50
CA ASP A 36 0.62 -3.14 -10.26
C ASP A 36 1.55 -2.32 -9.35
N SER A 37 2.61 -2.97 -8.91
CA SER A 37 3.58 -2.41 -7.97
C SER A 37 4.61 -1.48 -8.62
N THR A 38 4.67 -1.41 -9.96
CA THR A 38 5.55 -0.45 -10.67
C THR A 38 4.97 0.95 -10.73
N ALA A 39 3.63 1.06 -10.68
CA ALA A 39 2.91 2.32 -10.83
C ALA A 39 3.00 3.22 -9.59
N VAL A 40 3.45 2.68 -8.44
CA VAL A 40 3.37 3.35 -7.15
C VAL A 40 4.68 3.25 -6.37
N ARG A 41 5.07 4.35 -5.71
CA ARG A 41 6.19 4.36 -4.77
C ARG A 41 5.66 4.13 -3.36
N VAL A 42 6.10 3.07 -2.70
CA VAL A 42 5.69 2.76 -1.32
C VAL A 42 6.79 3.12 -0.34
N GLN A 43 6.42 3.83 0.73
CA GLN A 43 7.29 4.08 1.89
C GLN A 43 6.62 3.55 3.15
N VAL A 44 7.33 2.70 3.91
CA VAL A 44 6.87 2.10 5.16
C VAL A 44 7.80 2.53 6.27
N ASN A 45 7.28 3.19 7.30
CA ASN A 45 8.07 3.64 8.47
C ASN A 45 9.35 4.42 8.07
N GLY A 46 9.27 5.25 7.04
CA GLY A 46 10.40 6.02 6.53
C GLY A 46 11.28 5.29 5.51
N ALA A 47 11.16 3.97 5.36
CA ALA A 47 11.93 3.18 4.39
C ALA A 47 11.15 2.97 3.08
N VAL A 48 11.79 3.27 1.95
CA VAL A 48 11.20 3.03 0.62
C VAL A 48 11.29 1.54 0.30
N ARG A 49 10.17 0.91 -0.05
CA ARG A 49 10.15 -0.47 -0.52
C ARG A 49 10.55 -0.53 -2.00
N PRO A 50 11.28 -1.57 -2.43
CA PRO A 50 11.54 -1.78 -3.84
C PRO A 50 10.20 -1.97 -4.59
N PRO A 51 10.05 -1.38 -5.78
CA PRO A 51 8.92 -1.70 -6.65
C PRO A 51 9.02 -3.16 -7.10
N GLY A 52 7.89 -3.77 -7.47
CA GLY A 52 7.90 -5.05 -8.16
C GLY A 52 8.12 -4.91 -9.66
N GLU A 53 7.95 -6.01 -10.37
CA GLU A 53 7.99 -6.06 -11.84
C GLU A 53 6.70 -5.53 -12.47
N SER A 54 6.76 -5.19 -13.76
CA SER A 54 5.61 -4.65 -14.50
C SER A 54 4.43 -5.62 -14.48
N GLY A 55 3.31 -5.21 -13.88
CA GLY A 55 2.12 -6.06 -13.72
C GLY A 55 2.20 -7.06 -12.56
N GLU A 56 3.26 -7.01 -11.74
CA GLU A 56 3.37 -7.83 -10.53
C GLU A 56 2.44 -7.32 -9.43
N ARG A 57 1.61 -8.24 -8.93
CA ARG A 57 0.82 -8.03 -7.71
C ARG A 57 1.70 -8.21 -6.49
N GLN A 58 1.72 -7.21 -5.60
CA GLN A 58 2.42 -7.27 -4.33
C GLN A 58 1.47 -7.14 -3.15
N GLU A 59 1.72 -7.94 -2.12
CA GLU A 59 0.96 -7.95 -0.87
C GLU A 59 1.90 -7.91 0.32
N PHE A 60 1.62 -7.04 1.29
CA PHE A 60 2.36 -7.00 2.54
C PHE A 60 1.54 -6.34 3.64
N THR A 61 1.90 -6.68 4.87
CA THR A 61 1.35 -6.08 6.09
C THR A 61 2.37 -5.14 6.71
N VAL A 62 1.90 -3.98 7.16
CA VAL A 62 2.66 -3.03 7.97
C VAL A 62 2.03 -2.99 9.35
N SER A 63 2.84 -3.24 10.39
CA SER A 63 2.48 -3.00 11.78
C SER A 63 3.30 -1.85 12.35
N ARG A 64 2.72 -1.13 13.30
CA ARG A 64 3.49 -0.28 14.20
C ARG A 64 4.04 -1.20 15.28
N ASP A 65 5.35 -1.46 15.27
CA ASP A 65 6.00 -2.07 16.41
C ASP A 65 5.99 -1.03 17.54
N GLY A 66 5.48 -1.44 18.72
CA GLY A 66 5.22 -0.57 19.86
C GLY A 66 6.45 0.13 20.41
#